data_AF-A0A7J6WQX6-F1
#
_entry.id   AF-A0A7J6WQX6-F1
#
_cell.length_a   1.000
_cell.length_b   1.000
_cell.length_c   1.000
_cell.angle_alpha   90.00
_cell.angle_beta   90.00
_cell.angle_gamma   90.00
#
_symmetry.space_group_name_H-M   'P 1'
#
loop_
_entity.id
_entity.type
_entity.pdbx_description
1 polymer ?
#
loop_
_entity_poly.entity_id
_entity_poly.type
_entity_poly.pdbx_seq_one_letter_code
_entity_poly.pdbx_strand_id
1 'polypeptide(L)' 'MGESKSSLVMKAEKLVESTMKGNDASHDASHAFRVRDLALSLAQEEGLASSPQTIQIVELAALLHDIGTLPMF' A
#
# COMPACT_ATOMS: atom_id res chain seq x y z
N MET A 1 -21.97 5.04 -3.32
CA MET A 1 -21.10 5.53 -4.41
C MET A 1 -19.71 5.00 -4.12
N GLY A 2 -19.17 4.09 -4.95
CA GLY A 2 -17.78 3.63 -4.76
C GLY A 2 -16.84 4.77 -5.11
N GLU A 3 -15.92 5.12 -4.22
CA GLU A 3 -14.85 6.08 -4.54
C GLU A 3 -14.02 5.53 -5.71
N SER A 4 -13.80 6.36 -6.73
CA SER A 4 -12.91 5.99 -7.83
C SER A 4 -11.48 5.94 -7.29
N LYS A 5 -10.94 4.72 -7.20
CA LYS A 5 -9.56 4.49 -6.76
C LYS A 5 -8.58 5.26 -7.64
N SER A 6 -7.62 5.95 -7.02
CA SER A 6 -6.63 6.74 -7.76
C SER A 6 -5.86 5.89 -8.76
N SER A 7 -5.61 6.44 -9.96
CA SER A 7 -4.80 5.76 -10.98
C SER A 7 -3.38 5.46 -10.53
N LEU A 8 -2.85 6.22 -9.56
CA LEU A 8 -1.53 5.99 -8.96
C LEU A 8 -1.53 4.78 -8.04
N VAL A 9 -2.58 4.63 -7.23
CA VAL A 9 -2.74 3.50 -6.30
C VAL A 9 -2.85 2.20 -7.08
N MET A 10 -3.65 2.16 -8.15
CA MET A 10 -3.74 0.98 -9.03
C MET A 10 -2.39 0.60 -9.66
N LYS A 11 -1.55 1.58 -9.99
CA LYS A 11 -0.20 1.32 -10.50
C LYS A 11 0.72 0.78 -9.41
N ALA A 12 0.62 1.30 -8.19
CA ALA A 12 1.37 0.80 -7.04
C ALA A 12 1.00 -0.63 -6.69
N GLU A 13 -0.29 -0.98 -6.68
CA GLU A 13 -0.75 -2.37 -6.45
C GLU A 13 -0.14 -3.35 -7.47
N LYS A 14 -0.18 -3.02 -8.76
CA LYS A 14 0.44 -3.84 -9.81
C LYS A 14 1.95 -3.98 -9.63
N LEU A 15 2.62 -2.90 -9.21
CA LEU A 15 4.05 -2.94 -8.94
C LEU A 15 4.35 -3.90 -7.79
N VAL A 16 3.66 -3.76 -6.65
CA VAL A 16 3.75 -4.65 -5.49
C VAL A 16 3.57 -6.11 -5.90
N GLU A 17 2.49 -6.43 -6.61
CA GLU A 17 2.21 -7.79 -7.09
C GLU A 17 3.34 -8.35 -7.97
N SER A 18 3.91 -7.51 -8.83
CA SER A 18 4.97 -7.93 -9.75
C SER A 18 6.34 -8.07 -9.07
N THR A 19 6.66 -7.20 -8.12
CA THR A 19 7.98 -7.11 -7.48
C THR A 19 8.11 -8.10 -6.33
N MET A 20 7.03 -8.36 -5.59
CA MET A 20 7.03 -9.25 -4.41
C MET A 20 6.62 -10.68 -4.77
N LYS A 21 6.53 -11.00 -6.06
CA LYS A 21 6.17 -12.33 -6.55
C LYS A 21 7.27 -13.33 -6.23
N GLY A 22 6.94 -14.35 -5.43
CA GLY A 22 7.88 -15.41 -5.05
C GLY A 22 8.67 -15.12 -3.79
N ASN A 23 8.42 -13.99 -3.12
CA ASN A 23 8.88 -13.74 -1.76
C ASN A 23 8.17 -14.67 -0.77
N ASP A 24 8.78 -14.85 0.40
CA ASP A 24 8.18 -15.59 1.50
C ASP A 24 7.01 -14.82 2.11
N ALA A 25 6.19 -15.48 2.93
CA ALA A 25 4.95 -14.91 3.46
C ALA A 25 5.15 -13.64 4.32
N SER A 26 6.38 -13.36 4.77
CA SER A 26 6.70 -12.15 5.53
C SER A 26 6.86 -10.91 4.64
N HIS A 27 7.19 -11.10 3.35
CA HIS A 27 7.44 -10.02 2.37
C HIS A 27 6.75 -10.26 1.02
N ASP A 28 5.61 -10.96 1.00
CA ASP A 28 4.80 -11.13 -0.21
C ASP A 28 3.81 -9.97 -0.40
N ALA A 29 3.17 -9.90 -1.57
CA ALA A 29 2.16 -8.87 -1.84
C ALA A 29 1.02 -8.85 -0.80
N SER A 30 0.72 -9.99 -0.18
CA SER A 30 -0.32 -10.09 0.85
C SER A 30 0.08 -9.33 2.12
N HIS A 31 1.37 -9.33 2.48
CA HIS A 31 1.90 -8.50 3.55
C HIS A 31 1.64 -7.02 3.30
N ALA A 32 2.06 -6.51 2.13
CA ALA A 32 1.89 -5.10 1.78
C ALA A 32 0.41 -4.67 1.79
N PHE A 33 -0.51 -5.53 1.31
CA PHE A 33 -1.94 -5.24 1.34
C PHE A 33 -2.52 -5.20 2.75
N ARG A 34 -2.11 -6.13 3.64
CA ARG A 34 -2.52 -6.07 5.06
C ARG A 34 -2.02 -4.79 5.74
N VAL A 35 -0.78 -4.39 5.47
CA VAL A 35 -0.20 -3.14 6.00
C VAL A 35 -0.96 -1.92 5.50
N ARG A 36 -1.32 -1.88 4.21
CA ARG A 36 -2.17 -0.82 3.65
C ARG A 36 -3.52 -0.74 4.37
N ASP A 37 -4.22 -1.85 4.53
CA ASP A 37 -5.55 -1.85 5.14
C ASP A 37 -5.49 -1.40 6.61
N LEU A 38 -4.44 -1.80 7.34
CA LEU A 38 -4.16 -1.31 8.69
C LEU A 38 -3.84 0.19 8.70
N ALA A 39 -2.98 0.67 7.80
CA ALA A 39 -2.61 2.07 7.71
C ALA A 39 -3.80 2.99 7.40
N LEU A 40 -4.73 2.55 6.54
CA LEU A 40 -5.96 3.28 6.25
C LEU A 40 -6.89 3.32 7.46
N SER A 41 -7.00 2.23 8.21
CA SER A 41 -7.79 2.18 9.45
C SER A 41 -7.23 3.16 10.49
N LEU A 42 -5.90 3.17 10.68
CA LEU A 42 -5.23 4.13 11.56
C LEU A 42 -5.39 5.58 11.09
N ALA A 43 -5.25 5.86 9.78
CA ALA A 43 -5.45 7.20 9.26
C ALA A 43 -6.88 7.72 9.49
N GLN A 44 -7.87 6.84 9.48
CA GLN A 44 -9.24 7.18 9.84
C GLN A 44 -9.37 7.51 11.34
N GLU A 45 -8.80 6.68 12.21
CA GLU A 45 -8.83 6.86 13.67
C GLU A 45 -8.10 8.13 14.12
N GLU A 46 -6.99 8.47 13.47
CA GLU A 46 -6.17 9.65 13.75
C GLU A 46 -6.70 10.94 13.08
N GLY A 47 -7.87 10.89 12.44
CA GLY A 47 -8.49 12.07 11.81
C GLY A 47 -7.79 12.58 10.54
N LEU A 48 -6.93 11.76 9.92
CA LEU A 48 -6.20 12.09 8.70
C LEU A 48 -7.05 11.90 7.43
N ALA A 49 -8.20 11.23 7.54
CA ALA A 49 -9.08 10.92 6.43
C ALA A 49 -9.82 12.12 5.81
N SER A 50 -9.75 13.30 6.43
CA SER A 50 -10.41 14.51 5.89
C SER A 50 -9.74 15.08 4.63
N SER A 51 -8.51 14.64 4.29
CA SER A 51 -7.81 15.03 3.06
C SER A 51 -7.60 13.83 2.13
N PRO A 52 -8.17 13.85 0.91
CA PRO A 52 -7.92 12.81 -0.10
C PRO A 52 -6.44 12.69 -0.48
N GLN A 53 -5.67 13.79 -0.43
CA GLN A 53 -4.24 13.76 -0.67
C GLN A 53 -3.49 13.02 0.43
N THR A 54 -3.84 13.25 1.70
CA THR A 54 -3.26 12.53 2.84
C THR A 54 -3.53 11.04 2.76
N ILE A 55 -4.78 10.63 2.47
CA ILE A 55 -5.13 9.22 2.29
C ILE A 55 -4.34 8.58 1.14
N GLN A 56 -4.21 9.27 0.00
CA GLN A 56 -3.41 8.76 -1.11
C GLN A 56 -1.92 8.60 -0.74
N ILE A 57 -1.34 9.51 0.04
CA ILE A 57 0.05 9.39 0.51
C ILE A 57 0.18 8.19 1.44
N VAL A 58 -0.73 8.02 2.40
CA VAL A 58 -0.73 6.85 3.31
C VAL A 58 -0.84 5.55 2.53
N GLU A 59 -1.75 5.48 1.57
CA GLU A 59 -1.98 4.28 0.75
C GLU A 59 -0.75 3.93 -0.09
N LEU A 60 -0.13 4.93 -0.74
CA LEU A 60 1.09 4.73 -1.54
C LEU A 60 2.29 4.35 -0.66
N ALA A 61 2.47 5.00 0.49
CA ALA A 61 3.55 4.69 1.41
C ALA A 61 3.44 3.26 1.95
N ALA A 62 2.24 2.85 2.36
CA ALA A 62 2.01 1.49 2.86
C ALA A 62 2.22 0.42 1.79
N LEU A 63 1.78 0.67 0.55
CA LEU A 63 2.01 -0.26 -0.56
C LEU A 63 3.50 -0.42 -0.90
N LEU A 64 4.28 0.66 -0.85
CA LEU A 64 5.65 0.67 -1.37
C LEU A 64 6.73 0.49 -0.29
N HIS A 65 6.38 0.44 1.00
CA HIS A 65 7.34 0.47 2.12
C HIS A 65 8.41 -0.64 2.07
N ASP A 66 8.04 -1.80 1.54
CA ASP A 66 8.88 -3.00 1.47
C ASP A 66 9.50 -3.23 0.08
N ILE A 67 9.29 -2.32 -0.86
CA ILE A 67 9.93 -2.40 -2.19
C ILE A 67 11.36 -1.85 -2.10
N GLY A 68 12.34 -2.68 -2.47
CA GLY A 68 13.76 -2.30 -2.50
C GLY A 68 14.50 -2.45 -1.17
N THR A 69 13.84 -2.94 -0.12
CA THR A 69 14.46 -3.26 1.19
C THR A 69 15.04 -4.68 1.24
N LEU A 70 14.58 -5.57 0.35
CA LEU A 70 15.16 -6.91 0.18
C LEU A 70 16.35 -6.87 -0.78
N PRO A 71 17.46 -7.57 -0.46
CA PRO A 71 18.57 -7.69 -1.39
C PRO A 71 18.09 -8.35 -2.68
N MET A 72 18.39 -7.73 -3.81
CA MET A 72 18.05 -8.20 -5.16
C MET A 72 18.77 -9.49 -5.59
N PHE A 73 19.31 -10.31 -4.67
CA PHE A 73 20.12 -11.48 -4.97
C PHE A 73 20.00 -12.57 -3.90
#